data_AF-A0A7R9DF07-F1
#
_entry.id   AF-A0A7R9DF07-F1
#
_cell.length_a   1.000
_cell.length_b   1.000
_cell.length_c   1.000
_cell.angle_alpha   90.00
_cell.angle_beta   90.00
_cell.angle_gamma   90.00
#
_symmetry.space_group_name_H-M   'P 1'
#
loop_
_entity.id
_entity.type
_entity.pdbx_description
1 polymer ?
#
loop_
_entity_poly.entity_id
_entity_poly.type
_entity_poly.pdbx_seq_one_letter_code
_entity_poly.pdbx_strand_id
1 'polypeptide(L)'
;MTMTRQHKPNIASHQSGKSHKKLSFADDVKSTVGISWWKKALALVILAVAVGCAYMGYLETRVNSPFDDQKMVVKSGLDVPERYWGSYRPGVYFGLKTRDPHSLVAGLMWYFPRLLSPDGSNIRY
;
A
#
# COMPACT_ATOMS: atom_id res chain seq x y z
N MET A 1 -64.06 52.85 54.23
CA MET A 1 -62.84 53.57 54.66
C MET A 1 -62.51 53.00 56.03
N THR A 2 -61.63 52.02 56.19
CA THR A 2 -60.19 52.03 55.91
C THR A 2 -59.71 50.60 55.60
N MET A 3 -59.04 50.41 54.46
CA MET A 3 -58.21 49.24 54.16
C MET A 3 -56.75 49.66 54.35
N THR A 4 -55.94 48.83 55.00
CA THR A 4 -54.77 48.16 54.38
C THR A 4 -53.99 47.36 55.42
N ARG A 5 -53.94 46.04 55.20
CA ARG A 5 -52.81 45.17 55.54
C ARG A 5 -52.61 44.33 54.28
N GLN A 6 -51.40 44.26 53.73
CA GLN A 6 -50.67 43.01 53.60
C GLN A 6 -49.33 43.19 52.86
N HIS A 7 -48.40 42.41 53.38
CA HIS A 7 -47.00 42.25 53.05
C HIS A 7 -46.83 41.42 51.77
N LYS A 8 -45.90 41.80 50.90
CA LYS A 8 -45.55 41.09 49.65
C LYS A 8 -44.26 40.28 49.87
N PRO A 9 -44.28 38.93 49.85
CA PRO A 9 -43.08 38.14 49.64
C PRO A 9 -42.88 37.87 48.14
N ASN A 10 -41.67 38.10 47.62
CA ASN A 10 -41.31 37.71 46.26
C ASN A 10 -40.64 36.33 46.29
N ILE A 11 -41.25 35.39 45.59
CA ILE A 11 -40.91 33.97 45.54
C ILE A 11 -39.85 33.75 44.46
N ALA A 12 -38.72 33.15 44.83
CA ALA A 12 -37.73 32.65 43.90
C ALA A 12 -38.33 31.54 43.03
N SER A 13 -38.16 31.63 41.71
CA SER A 13 -38.42 30.51 40.80
C SER A 13 -37.12 30.14 40.09
N HIS A 14 -36.64 28.94 40.42
CA HIS A 14 -35.58 28.23 39.73
C HIS A 14 -36.13 27.71 38.39
N GLN A 15 -35.55 28.11 37.27
CA GLN A 15 -35.75 27.42 35.99
C GLN A 15 -34.42 26.82 35.52
N SER A 16 -34.42 25.49 35.50
CA SER A 16 -33.39 24.62 34.94
C SER A 16 -33.48 24.65 33.42
N GLY A 17 -32.46 25.22 32.77
CA GLY A 17 -32.27 25.16 31.33
C GLY A 17 -31.08 24.26 30.98
N LYS A 18 -31.35 23.05 30.50
CA LYS A 18 -30.34 22.16 29.91
C LYS A 18 -29.82 22.78 28.61
N SER A 19 -28.61 23.34 28.66
CA SER A 19 -27.93 23.82 27.45
C SER A 19 -27.37 22.62 26.68
N HIS A 20 -27.92 22.38 25.48
CA HIS A 20 -27.37 21.45 24.51
C HIS A 20 -25.92 21.85 24.18
N LYS A 21 -24.96 20.98 24.51
CA LYS A 21 -23.58 21.10 24.03
C LYS A 21 -23.60 20.88 22.51
N LYS A 22 -23.64 21.97 21.75
CA LYS A 22 -23.33 21.95 20.32
C LYS A 22 -21.87 21.50 20.20
N LEU A 23 -21.64 20.30 19.68
CA LEU A 23 -20.30 19.79 19.37
C LEU A 23 -19.74 20.66 18.23
N SER A 24 -19.01 21.70 18.60
CA SER A 24 -18.44 22.69 17.70
C SER A 24 -17.16 22.14 17.06
N PHE A 25 -17.32 21.35 16.01
CA PHE A 25 -16.26 21.09 15.02
C PHE A 25 -15.73 22.40 14.36
N ALA A 26 -16.41 23.53 14.59
CA ALA A 26 -16.05 24.84 14.06
C ALA A 26 -15.07 25.65 14.93
N ASP A 27 -14.79 25.24 16.18
CA ASP A 27 -13.93 26.04 17.06
C ASP A 27 -12.43 25.83 16.81
N ASP A 28 -12.05 24.78 16.06
CA ASP A 28 -10.63 24.49 15.76
C ASP A 28 -10.07 25.30 14.58
N VAL A 29 -10.89 26.16 13.96
CA VAL A 29 -10.49 27.00 12.80
C VAL A 29 -10.20 28.46 13.21
N LYS A 30 -10.43 28.86 14.47
CA LYS A 30 -10.43 30.27 14.90
C LYS A 30 -9.28 30.68 15.83
N SER A 31 -8.12 30.03 15.76
CA SER A 31 -6.91 30.44 16.52
C SER A 31 -5.69 30.75 15.64
N THR A 32 -5.89 31.37 14.47
CA THR A 32 -4.78 32.03 13.75
C THR A 32 -4.59 33.45 14.29
N VAL A 33 -3.92 33.58 15.44
CA VAL A 33 -3.49 34.89 15.98
C VAL A 33 -2.05 34.76 16.49
N GLY A 34 -1.12 35.49 15.86
CA GLY A 34 0.21 35.81 16.43
C GLY A 34 1.39 34.90 16.11
N ILE A 35 1.43 34.22 14.95
CA ILE A 35 2.64 33.47 14.55
C ILE A 35 3.62 34.40 13.81
N SER A 36 4.83 34.53 14.38
CA SER A 36 5.91 35.34 13.80
C SER A 36 6.33 34.81 12.43
N TRP A 37 6.69 35.71 11.51
CA TRP A 37 7.00 35.39 10.12
C TRP A 37 8.09 34.30 9.97
N TRP A 38 9.12 34.31 10.83
CA TRP A 38 10.17 33.29 10.82
C TRP A 38 9.64 31.89 11.18
N LYS A 39 8.62 31.79 12.04
CA LYS A 39 7.97 30.51 12.35
C LYS A 39 7.15 30.00 11.17
N LYS A 40 6.52 30.89 10.39
CA LYS A 40 5.85 30.50 9.12
C LYS A 40 6.86 30.02 8.08
N ALA A 41 7.99 30.71 7.95
CA ALA A 41 9.08 30.30 7.05
C ALA A 41 9.62 28.93 7.46
N LEU A 42 9.88 28.70 8.76
CA LEU A 42 10.33 27.42 9.28
C LEU A 42 9.29 26.30 9.03
N ALA A 43 8.01 26.57 9.26
CA ALA A 43 6.95 25.60 9.00
C ALA A 43 6.85 25.22 7.51
N LEU A 44 7.02 26.19 6.59
CA LEU A 44 7.07 25.92 5.16
C LEU A 44 8.29 25.09 4.75
N VAL A 45 9.46 25.33 5.35
CA VAL A 45 10.66 24.53 5.10
C VAL A 45 10.47 23.09 5.57
N ILE A 46 9.92 22.89 6.77
CA ILE A 46 9.64 21.55 7.31
C ILE A 46 8.63 20.81 6.41
N LEU A 47 7.58 21.50 5.97
CA LEU A 47 6.60 20.94 5.03
C LEU A 47 7.25 20.55 3.70
N ALA A 48 8.11 21.41 3.13
CA ALA A 48 8.80 21.14 1.88
C ALA A 48 9.73 19.91 1.98
N VAL A 49 10.47 19.78 3.08
CA VAL A 49 11.32 18.61 3.35
C VAL A 49 10.47 17.35 3.50
N ALA A 50 9.35 17.41 4.25
CA ALA A 50 8.46 16.27 4.42
C ALA A 50 7.86 15.80 3.08
N VAL A 51 7.43 16.72 2.22
CA VAL A 51 6.95 16.41 0.86
C VAL A 51 8.07 15.80 0.01
N GLY A 52 9.28 16.33 0.07
CA GLY A 52 10.44 15.78 -0.63
C GLY A 52 10.77 14.35 -0.20
N CYS A 53 10.81 14.08 1.11
CA CYS A 53 11.02 12.74 1.64
C CYS A 53 9.91 11.77 1.22
N ALA A 54 8.64 12.20 1.29
CA ALA A 54 7.51 11.38 0.85
C ALA A 54 7.56 11.07 -0.66
N TYR A 55 7.96 12.05 -1.47
CA TYR A 55 8.11 11.88 -2.91
C TYR A 55 9.23 10.90 -3.26
N MET A 56 10.38 10.99 -2.59
CA MET A 56 11.48 10.04 -2.78
C MET A 56 11.05 8.61 -2.41
N GLY A 57 10.38 8.41 -1.28
CA GLY A 57 9.85 7.09 -0.89
C GLY A 57 8.78 6.56 -1.86
N TYR A 58 7.96 7.43 -2.44
CA TYR A 58 6.98 7.05 -3.47
C TYR A 58 7.67 6.55 -4.74
N LEU A 59 8.73 7.23 -5.20
CA LEU A 59 9.49 6.83 -6.38
C LEU A 59 10.18 5.47 -6.16
N GLU A 60 10.79 5.24 -5.00
CA GLU A 60 11.39 3.94 -4.66
C GLU A 60 10.37 2.79 -4.72
N THR A 61 9.14 3.04 -4.27
CA THR A 61 8.05 2.06 -4.29
C THR A 61 7.60 1.72 -5.72
N ARG A 62 7.53 2.71 -6.62
CA ARG A 62 7.07 2.50 -8.00
C ARG A 62 8.07 1.77 -8.89
N VAL A 63 9.35 1.77 -8.54
CA VAL A 63 10.38 1.03 -9.29
C VAL A 63 10.22 -0.49 -9.13
N ASN A 64 9.70 -0.96 -7.99
CA ASN A 64 9.55 -2.39 -7.71
C ASN A 64 8.11 -2.91 -7.91
N SER A 65 7.12 -2.02 -8.02
CA SER A 65 5.74 -2.44 -8.27
C SER A 65 5.57 -2.91 -9.71
N PRO A 66 4.89 -4.04 -9.96
CA PRO A 66 4.56 -4.46 -11.31
C PRO A 66 3.71 -3.40 -12.04
N PHE A 67 3.81 -3.41 -13.37
CA PHE A 67 3.07 -2.49 -14.23
C PHE A 67 1.55 -2.72 -14.10
N ASP A 68 0.79 -1.63 -13.97
CA ASP A 68 -0.64 -1.63 -13.57
C ASP A 68 -1.62 -1.51 -14.76
N ASP A 69 -1.11 -1.59 -15.98
CA ASP A 69 -1.97 -1.57 -17.18
C ASP A 69 -2.55 -2.95 -17.47
N GLN A 70 -3.43 -3.03 -18.47
CA GLN A 70 -4.06 -4.27 -18.90
C GLN A 70 -3.03 -5.38 -19.14
N LYS A 71 -3.18 -6.49 -18.40
CA LYS A 71 -2.32 -7.66 -18.54
C LYS A 71 -2.46 -8.28 -19.94
N MET A 72 -1.40 -8.21 -20.73
CA MET A 72 -1.38 -8.75 -22.10
C MET A 72 -1.49 -10.28 -22.13
N VAL A 73 -1.00 -10.98 -21.08
CA VAL A 73 -1.09 -12.44 -20.97
C VAL A 73 -2.30 -12.82 -20.12
N VAL A 74 -3.42 -13.07 -20.79
CA VAL A 74 -4.71 -13.38 -20.13
C VAL A 74 -4.84 -14.88 -19.78
N LYS A 75 -4.33 -15.77 -20.64
CA LYS A 75 -4.42 -17.24 -20.47
C LYS A 75 -3.04 -17.87 -20.33
N SER A 76 -2.88 -18.79 -19.39
CA SER A 76 -1.63 -19.52 -19.15
C SER A 76 -1.87 -20.90 -18.53
N GLY A 77 -0.87 -21.77 -18.56
CA GLY A 77 -0.97 -23.10 -17.92
C GLY A 77 -1.96 -24.01 -18.65
N LEU A 78 -2.87 -24.61 -17.88
CA LEU A 78 -3.89 -25.55 -18.39
C LEU A 78 -4.90 -24.88 -19.34
N ASP A 79 -5.06 -23.56 -19.28
CA ASP A 79 -5.96 -22.82 -20.19
C ASP A 79 -5.48 -22.83 -21.65
N VAL A 80 -4.23 -23.22 -21.90
CA VAL A 80 -3.63 -23.33 -23.24
C VAL A 80 -2.92 -24.69 -23.35
N PRO A 81 -3.68 -25.80 -23.51
CA PRO A 81 -3.12 -27.15 -23.43
C PRO A 81 -2.05 -27.42 -24.49
N GLU A 82 -2.22 -26.86 -25.69
CA GLU A 82 -1.26 -26.99 -26.81
C GLU A 82 0.14 -26.45 -26.48
N ARG A 83 0.24 -25.49 -25.54
CA ARG A 83 1.52 -24.89 -25.12
C ARG A 83 1.92 -25.32 -23.72
N TYR A 84 1.14 -26.18 -23.07
CA TYR A 84 1.36 -26.51 -21.67
C TYR A 84 2.71 -27.21 -21.48
N TRP A 85 3.01 -28.18 -22.34
CA TRP A 85 4.31 -28.86 -22.41
C TRP A 85 5.17 -28.27 -23.52
N GLY A 86 6.47 -28.16 -23.25
CA GLY A 86 7.43 -27.73 -24.25
C GLY A 86 8.85 -27.66 -23.72
N SER A 87 9.79 -27.30 -24.60
CA SER A 87 11.20 -27.15 -24.27
C SER A 87 11.51 -25.75 -23.72
N TYR A 88 10.94 -25.41 -22.55
CA TYR A 88 11.11 -24.09 -21.91
C TYR A 88 12.42 -23.92 -21.13
N ARG A 89 13.42 -24.74 -21.41
CA ARG A 89 14.75 -24.68 -20.78
C ARG A 89 15.83 -24.49 -21.85
N PRO A 90 15.98 -23.26 -22.40
CA PRO A 90 17.09 -22.98 -23.29
C PRO A 90 18.39 -23.07 -22.49
N GLY A 91 19.31 -23.92 -22.92
CA GLY A 91 20.60 -24.16 -22.23
C GLY A 91 20.91 -25.63 -21.94
N VAL A 92 19.95 -26.53 -22.17
CA VAL A 92 20.17 -27.98 -22.20
C VAL A 92 19.95 -28.49 -23.62
N TYR A 93 20.56 -29.62 -24.00
CA TYR A 93 20.40 -30.14 -25.35
C TYR A 93 18.96 -30.56 -25.63
N PHE A 94 18.34 -31.28 -24.71
CA PHE A 94 16.93 -31.64 -24.78
C PHE A 94 16.34 -31.70 -23.37
N GLY A 95 15.35 -30.85 -23.11
CA GLY A 95 14.64 -30.82 -21.84
C GLY A 95 13.21 -30.34 -22.01
N LEU A 96 12.32 -30.89 -21.19
CA LEU A 96 10.89 -30.59 -21.17
C LEU A 96 10.50 -30.04 -19.80
N LYS A 97 9.62 -29.04 -19.81
CA LYS A 97 9.06 -28.40 -18.61
C LYS A 97 7.61 -27.97 -18.91
N THR A 98 6.75 -27.94 -17.91
CA THR A 98 5.42 -27.34 -18.03
C THR A 98 5.44 -25.82 -17.78
N ARG A 99 4.45 -25.08 -18.32
CA ARG A 99 4.25 -23.64 -18.04
C ARG A 99 3.58 -23.39 -16.69
N ASP A 100 4.01 -24.10 -15.65
CA ASP A 100 3.49 -23.99 -14.29
C ASP A 100 4.59 -23.52 -13.31
N PRO A 101 4.28 -22.71 -12.28
CA PRO A 101 5.26 -22.32 -11.26
C PRO A 101 5.87 -23.53 -10.54
N HIS A 102 5.08 -24.61 -10.34
CA HIS A 102 5.50 -25.86 -9.72
C HIS A 102 5.57 -26.99 -10.77
N SER A 103 6.41 -26.78 -11.79
CA SER A 103 6.51 -27.70 -12.92
C SER A 103 7.33 -28.96 -12.64
N LEU A 104 6.94 -30.09 -13.24
CA LEU A 104 7.82 -31.24 -13.45
C LEU A 104 8.89 -30.92 -14.50
N VAL A 105 10.10 -31.47 -14.30
CA VAL A 105 11.26 -31.22 -15.16
C VAL A 105 11.82 -32.55 -15.66
N ALA A 106 11.97 -32.67 -16.97
CA ALA A 106 12.62 -33.80 -17.61
C ALA A 106 13.77 -33.30 -18.52
N GLY A 107 14.84 -34.09 -18.62
CA GLY A 107 16.02 -33.76 -19.41
C GLY A 107 16.69 -35.01 -19.95
N LEU A 108 17.39 -34.88 -21.07
CA LEU A 108 18.20 -35.93 -21.67
C LEU A 108 19.66 -35.69 -21.33
N MET A 109 20.33 -36.73 -20.87
CA MET A 109 21.78 -36.75 -20.72
C MET A 109 22.33 -37.93 -21.50
N TRP A 110 23.48 -37.74 -22.14
CA TRP A 110 24.16 -38.83 -22.82
C TRP A 110 25.67 -38.67 -22.74
N TYR A 111 26.37 -39.78 -22.91
CA TYR A 111 27.81 -39.82 -22.97
C TYR A 111 28.24 -40.98 -23.88
N PHE A 112 29.48 -40.92 -24.37
CA PHE A 112 30.09 -42.02 -25.10
C PHE A 112 31.00 -42.79 -24.13
N PRO A 113 30.76 -44.10 -23.87
CA PRO A 113 31.54 -44.86 -22.89
C PRO A 113 33.05 -44.82 -23.14
N ARG A 114 33.47 -44.76 -24.41
CA ARG A 114 34.90 -44.68 -24.79
C ARG A 114 35.55 -43.32 -24.51
N LEU A 115 34.75 -42.26 -24.31
CA LEU A 115 35.21 -40.89 -24.07
C LEU A 115 34.93 -40.44 -22.63
N LEU A 116 34.34 -41.31 -21.80
CA LEU A 116 34.03 -40.98 -20.43
C LEU A 116 35.31 -41.01 -19.61
N SER A 117 35.78 -39.85 -19.19
CA SER A 117 36.92 -39.77 -18.28
C SER A 117 36.48 -40.20 -16.88
N PRO A 118 37.38 -40.76 -16.05
CA PRO A 118 37.09 -41.06 -14.64
C PRO A 118 36.61 -39.85 -13.82
N ASP A 119 36.92 -38.65 -14.29
CA ASP A 119 36.51 -37.35 -13.74
C ASP A 119 35.07 -36.94 -14.12
N GLY A 120 34.35 -37.76 -14.91
CA GLY A 120 32.98 -37.44 -15.36
C GLY A 120 32.89 -36.38 -16.46
N SER A 121 34.04 -35.94 -17.00
CA SER A 121 34.06 -35.10 -18.20
C SER A 121 33.56 -35.86 -19.44
N ASN A 122 33.03 -35.11 -20.42
CA ASN A 122 32.38 -35.58 -21.65
C ASN A 122 30.93 -36.11 -21.52
N ILE A 123 30.28 -35.90 -20.37
CA ILE A 123 28.82 -36.03 -20.25
C ILE A 123 28.15 -34.79 -20.87
N ARG A 124 27.14 -35.01 -21.72
CA ARG A 124 26.32 -33.96 -22.34
C ARG A 124 24.95 -33.94 -21.65
N TYR A 125 24.43 -32.75 -21.37
CA TYR A 125 23.10 -32.52 -20.79
C TYR A 125 22.48 -31.26 -21.39
#